data_AF-A0A7C7LXN7-F1
#
_entry.id   AF-A0A7C7LXN7-F1
#
_cell.length_a   1.000
_cell.length_b   1.000
_cell.length_c   1.000
_cell.angle_alpha   90.00
_cell.angle_beta   90.00
_cell.angle_gamma   90.00
#
_symmetry.space_group_name_H-M   'P 1'
#
loop_
_entity.id
_entity.type
_entity.pdbx_description
1 polymer ?
#
loop_
_entity_poly.entity_id
_entity_poly.type
_entity_poly.pdbx_seq_one_letter_code
_entity_poly.pdbx_strand_id
1 'polypeptide(L)'
;ILFGNRIPLGFSRNRVRVLLSIDTEATDISGLEEIQLGGDYPQSWVQDFGKGRSFYTSLGHRDDIWSNDPVFRAHLIGGIRWALGLEDGDATPLGR
;
A
#
# COMPACT_ATOMS: atom_id res chain seq x y z
N ILE A 1 -8.44 -9.18 -13.04
CA ILE A 1 -9.69 -9.87 -13.46
C ILE A 1 -9.92 -11.00 -12.47
N LEU A 2 -11.02 -10.97 -11.73
CA LEU A 2 -11.45 -12.05 -10.85
C LEU A 2 -12.82 -12.47 -11.38
N PHE A 3 -12.98 -13.73 -11.76
CA PHE A 3 -14.23 -14.30 -12.32
C PHE A 3 -14.73 -13.64 -13.62
N GLY A 4 -13.84 -13.29 -14.56
CA GLY A 4 -14.24 -12.76 -15.87
C GLY A 4 -14.85 -11.35 -15.86
N ASN A 5 -15.00 -10.73 -14.69
CA ASN A 5 -15.42 -9.34 -14.55
C ASN A 5 -14.21 -8.42 -14.39
N ARG A 6 -14.25 -7.27 -15.06
CA ARG A 6 -13.43 -6.11 -14.68
C ARG A 6 -13.95 -5.64 -13.33
N ILE A 7 -13.44 -6.23 -12.25
CA ILE A 7 -13.53 -5.61 -10.94
C ILE A 7 -12.78 -4.29 -11.09
N PRO A 8 -13.45 -3.11 -11.00
CA PRO A 8 -12.71 -1.88 -10.85
C PRO A 8 -11.84 -2.12 -9.63
N LEU A 9 -10.51 -2.19 -9.81
CA LEU A 9 -9.59 -2.46 -8.71
C LEU A 9 -10.04 -1.55 -7.58
N GLY A 10 -10.43 -2.12 -6.44
CA GLY A 10 -11.13 -1.43 -5.36
C GLY A 10 -10.29 -0.35 -4.67
N PHE A 11 -9.20 0.07 -5.29
CA PHE A 11 -8.36 1.17 -4.87
C PHE A 11 -8.92 2.49 -5.38
N SER A 12 -9.03 3.46 -4.49
CA SER A 12 -9.31 4.86 -4.82
C SER A 12 -8.57 5.74 -3.84
N ARG A 13 -7.81 6.72 -4.34
CA ARG A 13 -7.11 7.72 -3.51
C ARG A 13 -8.02 8.57 -2.64
N ASN A 14 -9.33 8.53 -2.88
CA ASN A 14 -10.35 9.20 -2.09
C ASN A 14 -10.84 8.36 -0.91
N ARG A 15 -10.43 7.08 -0.81
CA ARG A 15 -10.86 6.17 0.26
C ARG A 15 -9.73 5.76 1.20
N VAL A 16 -8.50 5.79 0.72
CA VAL A 16 -7.33 5.38 1.50
C VAL A 16 -6.28 6.47 1.52
N ARG A 17 -5.55 6.55 2.62
CA ARG A 17 -4.29 7.28 2.67
C ARG A 17 -3.17 6.37 2.21
N VAL A 18 -2.61 6.66 1.05
CA VAL A 18 -1.42 5.97 0.52
C VAL A 18 -0.20 6.38 1.33
N LEU A 19 0.55 5.38 1.81
CA LEU A 19 1.82 5.55 2.52
C LEU A 19 3.01 5.34 1.59
N LEU A 20 2.91 4.36 0.68
CA LEU A 20 3.95 4.02 -0.28
C LEU A 20 3.33 3.76 -1.65
N SER A 21 3.98 4.24 -2.71
CA SER A 21 3.66 3.98 -4.11
C SER A 21 4.94 3.80 -4.90
N ILE A 22 4.89 3.03 -5.99
CA ILE A 22 6.01 2.98 -6.94
C ILE A 22 6.09 4.33 -7.64
N ASP A 23 7.30 4.88 -7.72
CA ASP A 23 7.63 6.03 -8.57
C ASP A 23 8.12 5.50 -9.92
N THR A 24 7.20 5.49 -10.89
CA THR A 24 7.51 4.99 -12.24
C THR A 24 8.43 5.92 -13.02
N GLU A 25 8.56 7.20 -12.65
CA GLU A 25 9.50 8.12 -13.31
C GLU A 25 10.94 7.85 -12.86
N ALA A 26 11.10 7.38 -11.63
CA ALA A 26 12.40 7.01 -11.05
C ALA A 26 12.75 5.52 -11.18
N THR A 27 11.88 4.69 -11.78
CA THR A 27 12.07 3.24 -11.90
C THR A 27 12.30 2.85 -13.36
N ASP A 28 13.28 1.98 -13.63
CA ASP A 28 13.41 1.35 -14.94
C ASP A 28 12.27 0.36 -15.16
N ILE A 29 11.31 0.76 -15.99
CA ILE A 29 10.13 -0.03 -16.34
C ILE A 29 10.27 -0.69 -17.73
N SER A 30 11.47 -0.70 -18.32
CA SER A 30 11.70 -1.38 -19.58
C SER A 30 11.38 -2.88 -19.47
N GLY A 31 10.62 -3.41 -20.44
CA GLY A 31 10.14 -4.79 -20.42
C GLY A 31 8.93 -5.06 -19.51
N LEU A 32 8.41 -4.05 -18.80
CA LEU A 32 7.17 -4.14 -18.01
C LEU A 32 6.01 -3.50 -18.78
N GLU A 33 5.55 -4.16 -19.84
CA GLU A 33 4.56 -3.63 -20.81
C GLU A 33 3.21 -3.22 -20.17
N GLU A 34 2.89 -3.78 -19.01
CA GLU A 34 1.66 -3.50 -18.25
C GLU A 34 1.77 -2.28 -17.32
N ILE A 35 2.97 -1.74 -17.14
CA ILE A 35 3.25 -0.59 -16.27
C ILE A 35 3.26 0.69 -17.09
N GLN A 36 2.41 1.62 -16.70
CA GLN A 36 2.29 2.93 -17.32
C GLN A 36 3.21 3.94 -16.63
N LEU A 37 4.00 4.67 -17.41
CA LEU A 37 4.75 5.83 -16.90
C LEU A 37 3.78 6.88 -16.34
N GLY A 38 4.03 7.32 -15.11
CA GLY A 38 3.13 8.20 -14.35
C GLY A 38 1.90 7.49 -13.77
N GLY A 39 1.82 6.16 -13.86
CA GLY A 39 0.72 5.37 -13.32
C GLY A 39 0.73 5.32 -11.79
N ASP A 40 -0.45 5.13 -11.20
CA ASP A 40 -0.63 5.07 -9.75
C ASP A 40 -0.58 3.63 -9.24
N TYR A 41 0.50 3.28 -8.53
CA TYR A 41 0.81 1.92 -8.08
C TYR A 41 1.07 1.86 -6.57
N PRO A 42 0.03 2.05 -5.73
CA PRO A 42 0.14 2.04 -4.28
C PRO A 42 0.60 0.67 -3.75
N GLN A 43 1.61 0.67 -2.88
CA GLN A 43 2.17 -0.53 -2.24
C GLN A 43 1.78 -0.65 -0.76
N SER A 44 1.42 0.46 -0.12
CA SER A 44 0.91 0.44 1.25
C SER A 44 -0.03 1.61 1.50
N TRP A 45 -1.07 1.38 2.29
CA TRP A 45 -2.06 2.38 2.65
C TRP A 45 -2.74 2.06 3.97
N VAL A 46 -3.39 3.08 4.53
CA VAL A 46 -4.26 2.99 5.70
C VAL A 46 -5.62 3.60 5.40
N GLN A 47 -6.67 3.13 6.07
CA GLN A 47 -7.99 3.76 6.06
C GLN A 47 -8.72 3.51 7.39
N ASP A 48 -9.51 4.48 7.82
CA ASP A 48 -10.61 4.23 8.74
C ASP A 48 -11.76 3.59 7.95
N PHE A 49 -12.19 2.39 8.36
CA PHE A 49 -13.28 1.66 7.73
C PHE A 49 -14.38 1.35 8.73
N GLY A 50 -15.50 2.05 8.61
CA GLY A 50 -16.58 1.98 9.59
C GLY A 50 -16.09 2.50 10.95
N LYS A 51 -16.04 1.61 11.96
CA LYS A 51 -15.52 1.92 13.29
C LYS A 51 -14.10 1.40 13.54
N GLY A 52 -13.50 0.74 12.55
CA GLY A 52 -12.19 0.11 12.67
C GLY A 52 -11.14 0.77 11.77
N ARG A 53 -9.91 0.29 11.90
CA ARG A 53 -8.76 0.72 11.11
C ARG A 53 -8.28 -0.44 10.24
N SER A 54 -7.91 -0.16 9.00
CA SER A 54 -7.36 -1.13 8.06
C SER A 54 -6.01 -0.66 7.57
N PHE A 55 -5.00 -1.50 7.73
CA PHE A 55 -3.65 -1.33 7.21
C PHE A 55 -3.37 -2.41 6.17
N TYR A 56 -2.82 -2.00 5.04
CA TYR A 56 -2.42 -2.90 3.96
C TYR A 56 -0.99 -2.61 3.51
N THR A 57 -0.26 -3.68 3.17
CA THR A 57 1.02 -3.58 2.47
C THR A 57 1.20 -4.79 1.54
N SER A 58 1.66 -4.55 0.31
CA SER A 58 2.06 -5.59 -0.66
C SER A 58 3.52 -6.03 -0.52
N LEU A 59 4.28 -5.39 0.37
CA LEU A 59 5.67 -5.74 0.67
C LEU A 59 5.73 -7.07 1.44
N GLY A 60 6.91 -7.67 1.56
CA GLY A 60 7.09 -8.90 2.36
C GLY A 60 7.19 -10.20 1.57
N HIS A 61 7.35 -10.17 0.24
CA HIS A 61 7.39 -11.41 -0.55
C HIS A 61 8.60 -12.32 -0.25
N ARG A 62 9.78 -11.75 0.01
CA ARG A 62 11.02 -12.51 0.24
C ARG A 62 11.19 -12.85 1.73
N ASP A 63 11.80 -13.98 2.05
CA ASP A 63 12.01 -14.39 3.45
C ASP A 63 13.03 -13.51 4.19
N ASP A 64 14.09 -13.07 3.50
CA ASP A 64 15.17 -12.30 4.09
C ASP A 64 14.74 -10.91 4.57
N ILE A 65 13.71 -10.32 3.97
CA ILE A 65 13.16 -9.04 4.46
C ILE A 65 12.41 -9.20 5.79
N TRP A 66 11.86 -10.38 6.09
CA TRP A 66 11.30 -10.65 7.42
C TRP A 66 12.40 -10.82 8.47
N SER A 67 13.46 -11.54 8.12
CA SER A 67 14.52 -11.91 9.06
C SER A 67 15.53 -10.78 9.31
N ASN A 68 15.89 -10.04 8.26
CA ASN A 68 17.09 -9.20 8.24
C ASN A 68 16.81 -7.72 8.01
N ASP A 69 15.67 -7.33 7.43
CA ASP A 69 15.38 -5.91 7.17
C ASP A 69 14.71 -5.25 8.40
N PRO A 70 15.40 -4.35 9.12
CA PRO A 70 14.81 -3.65 10.26
C PRO A 70 13.76 -2.61 9.84
N VAL A 71 13.86 -2.04 8.64
CA VAL A 71 12.94 -1.02 8.14
C VAL A 71 11.60 -1.65 7.79
N PHE A 72 11.62 -2.77 7.07
CA PHE A 72 10.39 -3.52 6.76
C PHE A 72 9.68 -3.99 8.04
N ARG A 73 10.43 -4.52 9.02
CA ARG A 73 9.86 -4.91 10.32
C ARG A 73 9.25 -3.74 11.08
N ALA A 74 9.91 -2.58 11.10
CA ALA A 74 9.37 -1.38 11.72
C ALA A 74 8.08 -0.91 11.03
N HIS A 75 8.04 -0.91 9.70
CA HIS A 75 6.83 -0.61 8.90
C HIS A 75 5.66 -1.53 9.26
N LEU A 76 5.91 -2.84 9.30
CA LEU A 76 4.89 -3.84 9.62
C LEU A 76 4.38 -3.68 11.06
N ILE A 77 5.28 -3.56 12.04
CA ILE A 77 4.91 -3.39 13.45
C ILE A 77 4.15 -2.08 13.65
N GLY A 78 4.59 -0.99 13.02
CA GLY A 78 3.91 0.31 13.07
C GLY A 78 2.49 0.24 12.51
N GLY A 79 2.31 -0.38 11.34
CA GLY A 79 0.99 -0.57 10.73
C GLY A 79 0.06 -1.44 11.58
N ILE A 80 0.57 -2.52 12.19
CA ILE A 80 -0.22 -3.36 13.11
C ILE A 80 -0.63 -2.57 14.36
N ARG A 81 0.30 -1.85 14.99
CA ARG A 81 0.00 -1.05 16.18
C ARG A 81 -1.02 0.05 15.88
N TRP A 82 -0.88 0.74 14.76
CA TRP A 82 -1.84 1.73 14.30
C TRP A 82 -3.23 1.12 14.09
N ALA A 83 -3.33 -0.04 13.43
CA ALA A 83 -4.59 -0.74 13.20
C ALA A 83 -5.27 -1.19 14.51
N LEU A 84 -4.48 -1.51 15.54
CA LEU A 84 -4.95 -1.83 16.88
C LEU A 84 -5.29 -0.60 17.75
N GLY A 85 -5.06 0.62 17.26
CA GLY A 85 -5.27 1.84 18.05
C GLY A 85 -4.20 2.11 19.10
N LEU A 86 -3.05 1.44 19.01
CA LEU A 86 -1.93 1.60 19.94
C LEU A 86 -0.99 2.75 19.55
N GLU A 87 -1.11 3.24 18.32
CA GLU A 87 -0.37 4.39 17.80
C GLU A 87 -1.33 5.32 17.05
N ASP A 88 -1.05 6.62 17.12
CA ASP A 88 -1.74 7.63 16.34
C ASP A 88 -1.22 7.66 14.90
N GLY A 89 -2.09 8.08 13.98
CA GLY A 89 -1.74 8.24 12.58
C GLY A 89 -2.92 8.76 11.79
N ASP A 90 -2.68 9.81 11.00
CA ASP A 90 -3.67 10.38 10.10
C ASP A 90 -4.01 9.35 9.01
N ALA A 91 -5.29 9.03 8.86
CA ALA A 91 -5.81 8.14 7.83
C ALA A 91 -6.58 8.88 6.73
N THR A 92 -6.59 10.22 6.77
CA THR A 92 -7.31 11.05 5.81
C THR A 92 -6.77 10.82 4.40
N PRO A 93 -7.63 10.44 3.44
CA PRO A 93 -7.23 10.26 2.05
C PRO A 93 -6.71 11.57 1.45
N LEU A 94 -5.67 11.49 0.62
CA LEU A 94 -5.00 12.66 0.04
C LEU A 94 -5.56 13.08 -1.33
N GLY A 95 -6.39 12.25 -1.97
CA GLY A 95 -7.24 12.64 -3.11
C GLY A 95 -6.57 13.21 -4.37
N ARG A 96 -5.27 12.93 -4.62
CA ARG A 96 -4.61 13.35 -5.87
C ARG A 96 -5.28 12.79 -7.11
#